data_AF-A0A3L7A0Z5-F1
#
_entry.id   AF-A0A3L7A0Z5-F1
#
_cell.length_a   1.000
_cell.length_b   1.000
_cell.length_c   1.000
_cell.angle_alpha   90.00
_cell.angle_beta   90.00
_cell.angle_gamma   90.00
#
_symmetry.space_group_name_H-M   'P 1'
#
loop_
_entity.id
_entity.type
_entity.pdbx_description
1 polymer ?
#
loop_
_entity_poly.entity_id
_entity_poly.type
_entity_poly.pdbx_seq_one_letter_code
_entity_poly.pdbx_strand_id
1 'polypeptide(L)'
;MDAFALLRRHAEDARTGWSLGVFGGIAEFIRDAEEPAQVTILPERIEVATARGALRARALPGMVALPYEMPSRHEERRVPAIAVCLPAAEAARAGRQAIAEIGPDDAAIREEDRGAVLFDLGIGLGGVEACVRTCDPVLIAALRRAAGRQMFDHDGPIGAILAASPHRVFISALGRIEVYQPIPPADGRSPDGPHTHVLPKLLAHGRTHAASIPIPDGLVPCLSLHPPHARGTGRA
;
A
#
# COMPACT_ATOMS: atom_id res chain seq x y z
N MET A 1 -10.75 -17.89 14.17
CA MET A 1 -10.04 -18.14 12.91
C MET A 1 -8.73 -17.39 12.98
N ASP A 2 -7.62 -18.06 12.70
CA ASP A 2 -6.30 -17.40 12.61
C ASP A 2 -6.35 -16.28 11.55
N ALA A 3 -5.85 -15.10 11.90
CA ALA A 3 -5.86 -13.94 11.01
C ALA A 3 -5.05 -14.21 9.73
N PHE A 4 -3.96 -14.97 9.80
CA PHE A 4 -3.19 -15.29 8.62
C PHE A 4 -3.86 -16.35 7.74
N ALA A 5 -4.53 -17.34 8.33
CA ALA A 5 -5.40 -18.26 7.58
C ALA A 5 -6.49 -17.52 6.77
N LEU A 6 -7.06 -16.44 7.31
CA LEU A 6 -7.99 -15.58 6.57
C LEU A 6 -7.33 -14.91 5.37
N LEU A 7 -6.12 -14.35 5.54
CA LEU A 7 -5.36 -13.77 4.42
C LEU A 7 -5.10 -14.81 3.33
N ARG A 8 -4.68 -16.03 3.69
CA ARG A 8 -4.40 -17.11 2.72
C ARG A 8 -5.63 -17.44 1.88
N ARG A 9 -6.79 -17.60 2.53
CA ARG A 9 -8.06 -17.85 1.83
C ARG A 9 -8.39 -16.75 0.83
N HIS A 10 -8.19 -15.49 1.22
CA HIS A 10 -8.47 -14.36 0.34
C HIS A 10 -7.46 -14.19 -0.79
N ALA A 11 -6.22 -14.66 -0.62
CA ALA A 11 -5.21 -14.63 -1.67
C ALA A 11 -5.51 -15.58 -2.84
N GLU A 12 -6.30 -16.63 -2.58
CA GLU A 12 -6.77 -17.57 -3.59
C GLU A 12 -7.91 -16.99 -4.45
N ASP A 13 -8.71 -16.04 -3.93
CA ASP A 13 -9.77 -15.38 -4.70
C ASP A 13 -9.25 -14.11 -5.37
N ALA A 14 -9.07 -14.17 -6.69
CA ALA A 14 -8.64 -13.07 -7.53
C ALA A 14 -9.49 -11.80 -7.42
N ARG A 15 -10.75 -11.95 -6.96
CA ARG A 15 -11.70 -10.84 -6.81
C ARG A 15 -11.63 -10.19 -5.42
N THR A 16 -10.73 -10.63 -4.55
CA THR A 16 -10.42 -9.91 -3.32
C THR A 16 -9.50 -8.75 -3.64
N GLY A 17 -9.95 -7.53 -3.33
CA GLY A 17 -9.10 -6.35 -3.32
C GLY A 17 -8.29 -6.26 -2.03
N TRP A 18 -7.13 -5.63 -2.12
CA TRP A 18 -6.23 -5.43 -1.00
C TRP A 18 -5.83 -3.98 -0.92
N SER A 19 -5.63 -3.47 0.29
CA SER A 19 -5.10 -2.13 0.45
C SER A 19 -4.14 -2.05 1.64
N LEU A 20 -3.13 -1.19 1.52
CA LEU A 20 -2.10 -0.97 2.52
C LEU A 20 -1.80 0.52 2.56
N GLY A 21 -1.92 1.13 3.73
CA GLY A 21 -1.78 2.57 3.84
C GLY A 21 -2.29 3.14 5.14
N VAL A 22 -2.38 4.45 5.13
CA VAL A 22 -2.83 5.33 6.19
C VAL A 22 -3.88 6.30 5.62
N PHE A 23 -4.54 7.07 6.49
CA PHE A 23 -5.54 8.02 6.03
C PHE A 23 -4.88 9.13 5.18
N GLY A 24 -5.18 9.13 3.88
CA GLY A 24 -4.57 10.05 2.91
C GLY A 24 -3.37 9.49 2.15
N GLY A 25 -2.92 8.28 2.43
CA GLY A 25 -1.82 7.64 1.70
C GLY A 25 -2.06 6.14 1.61
N ILE A 26 -2.52 5.63 0.48
CA ILE A 26 -2.89 4.22 0.32
C ILE A 26 -2.41 3.65 -1.01
N ALA A 27 -1.97 2.40 -0.98
CA ALA A 27 -1.82 1.57 -2.16
C ALA A 27 -2.91 0.50 -2.18
N GLU A 28 -3.50 0.28 -3.33
CA GLU A 28 -4.45 -0.80 -3.59
C GLU A 28 -3.84 -1.81 -4.55
N PHE A 29 -4.10 -3.09 -4.28
CA PHE A 29 -3.80 -4.19 -5.18
C PHE A 29 -5.10 -4.91 -5.53
N ILE A 30 -5.49 -4.78 -6.79
CA ILE A 30 -6.66 -5.39 -7.39
C ILE A 30 -6.19 -6.01 -8.69
N ARG A 31 -6.63 -7.23 -9.02
CA ARG A 31 -6.34 -7.87 -10.30
C ARG A 31 -7.61 -8.39 -10.95
N ASP A 32 -7.55 -8.58 -12.26
CA ASP A 32 -8.62 -9.28 -12.95
C ASP A 32 -8.49 -10.79 -12.71
N ALA A 33 -9.63 -11.49 -12.71
CA ALA A 33 -9.65 -12.94 -12.44
C ALA A 33 -8.78 -13.72 -13.44
N GLU A 34 -8.85 -13.31 -14.70
CA GLU A 34 -8.14 -13.91 -15.84
C GLU A 34 -6.73 -13.31 -16.06
N GLU A 35 -6.33 -12.28 -15.31
CA GLU A 35 -5.00 -11.69 -15.45
C GLU A 35 -3.94 -12.71 -14.96
N PRO A 36 -2.88 -12.97 -15.75
CA PRO A 36 -1.78 -13.81 -15.31
C PRO A 36 -1.17 -13.31 -13.99
N ALA A 37 -1.13 -14.20 -13.00
CA ALA A 37 -0.58 -13.92 -11.68
C ALA A 37 0.36 -15.05 -11.24
N GLN A 38 1.54 -14.69 -10.75
CA GLN A 38 2.38 -15.59 -9.98
C GLN A 38 1.91 -15.54 -8.53
N VAL A 39 1.37 -16.66 -8.03
CA VAL A 39 0.82 -16.77 -6.67
C VAL A 39 1.66 -17.77 -5.90
N THR A 40 2.27 -17.30 -4.81
CA THR A 40 3.02 -18.14 -3.87
C THR A 40 2.37 -18.03 -2.49
N ILE A 41 1.83 -19.14 -1.98
CA ILE A 41 1.25 -19.22 -0.63
C ILE A 41 2.09 -20.18 0.19
N LEU A 42 2.80 -19.65 1.18
CA LEU A 42 3.62 -20.37 2.15
C LEU A 42 2.99 -20.24 3.55
N PRO A 43 3.42 -21.06 4.54
CA PRO A 43 2.87 -21.01 5.89
C PRO A 43 2.90 -19.63 6.56
N GLU A 44 3.93 -18.83 6.29
CA GLU A 44 4.13 -17.51 6.91
C GLU A 44 4.21 -16.34 5.91
N ARG A 45 3.99 -16.61 4.62
CA ARG A 45 4.12 -15.60 3.57
C ARG A 45 3.18 -15.86 2.40
N ILE A 46 2.53 -14.80 1.92
CA ILE A 46 1.77 -14.77 0.69
C ILE A 46 2.45 -13.77 -0.23
N GLU A 47 2.63 -14.13 -1.50
CA GLU A 47 3.04 -13.23 -2.57
C GLU A 47 2.14 -13.43 -3.78
N VAL A 48 1.64 -12.33 -4.32
CA VAL A 48 0.89 -12.30 -5.58
C VAL A 48 1.52 -11.23 -6.44
N ALA A 49 1.97 -11.59 -7.65
CA ALA A 49 2.53 -10.64 -8.60
C ALA A 49 1.85 -10.78 -9.96
N THR A 50 1.39 -9.66 -10.52
CA THR A 50 0.91 -9.55 -11.91
C THR A 50 1.79 -8.58 -12.68
N ALA A 51 1.50 -8.37 -13.97
CA ALA A 51 2.14 -7.34 -14.80
C ALA A 51 1.91 -5.89 -14.30
N ARG A 52 0.87 -5.65 -13.49
CA ARG A 52 0.45 -4.30 -13.05
C ARG A 52 0.78 -3.94 -11.61
N GLY A 53 0.96 -4.94 -10.74
CA GLY A 53 1.33 -4.73 -9.34
C GLY A 53 1.69 -6.02 -8.65
N ALA A 54 2.02 -5.91 -7.36
CA ALA A 54 2.24 -7.06 -6.51
C ALA A 54 1.81 -6.78 -5.05
N LEU A 55 1.55 -7.86 -4.33
CA LEU A 55 1.19 -7.88 -2.93
C LEU A 55 2.06 -8.92 -2.23
N ARG A 56 2.60 -8.55 -1.07
CA ARG A 56 3.14 -9.51 -0.11
C ARG A 56 2.44 -9.30 1.22
N ALA A 57 2.04 -10.39 1.86
CA ALA A 57 1.61 -10.43 3.26
C ALA A 57 2.46 -11.44 4.04
N ARG A 58 2.69 -11.17 5.33
CA ARG A 58 3.48 -12.00 6.25
C ARG A 58 2.65 -12.37 7.47
N ALA A 59 2.85 -13.57 7.98
CA ALA A 59 2.33 -13.95 9.29
C ALA A 59 3.21 -13.30 10.36
N LEU A 60 2.59 -12.59 11.29
CA LEU A 60 3.24 -12.11 12.50
C LEU A 60 2.42 -12.53 13.72
N PRO A 61 3.07 -12.77 14.87
CA PRO A 61 2.36 -12.81 16.15
C PRO A 61 1.54 -11.53 16.35
N GLY A 62 0.47 -11.59 17.15
CA GLY A 62 -0.32 -10.40 17.49
C GLY A 62 -1.26 -9.88 16.40
N MET A 63 -1.34 -10.52 15.22
CA MET A 63 -2.28 -10.15 14.17
C MET A 63 -3.74 -10.22 14.65
N VAL A 64 -4.48 -9.13 14.51
CA VAL A 64 -5.91 -9.04 14.80
C VAL A 64 -6.68 -8.69 13.54
N ALA A 65 -7.55 -9.59 13.08
CA ALA A 65 -8.46 -9.33 11.98
C ALA A 65 -9.77 -8.73 12.50
N LEU A 66 -10.11 -7.52 12.04
CA LEU A 66 -11.28 -6.75 12.44
C LEU A 66 -12.20 -6.53 11.23
N PRO A 67 -13.30 -7.30 11.11
CA PRO A 67 -14.30 -7.04 10.10
C PRO A 67 -15.05 -5.74 10.41
N TYR A 68 -15.34 -4.95 9.38
CA TYR A 68 -16.15 -3.74 9.45
C TYR A 68 -16.91 -3.51 8.14
N GLU A 69 -17.82 -2.55 8.15
CA GLU A 69 -18.51 -2.10 6.96
C GLU A 69 -17.99 -0.72 6.54
N MET A 70 -17.66 -0.56 5.26
CA MET A 70 -17.25 0.74 4.75
C MET A 70 -18.42 1.74 4.82
N PRO A 71 -18.17 2.98 5.25
CA PRO A 71 -19.23 3.98 5.40
C PRO A 71 -19.93 4.27 4.07
N SER A 72 -21.26 4.24 4.10
CA SER A 72 -22.10 4.62 2.97
C SER A 72 -23.30 5.43 3.46
N ARG A 73 -23.73 6.41 2.66
CA ARG A 73 -24.98 7.17 2.90
C ARG A 73 -26.23 6.27 2.81
N HIS A 74 -26.10 5.14 2.14
CA HIS A 74 -27.13 4.14 1.91
C HIS A 74 -26.68 2.82 2.54
N GLU A 75 -27.41 2.34 3.54
CA GLU A 75 -27.04 1.14 4.30
C GLU A 75 -26.94 -0.10 3.39
N GLU A 76 -27.84 -0.22 2.42
CA GLU A 76 -27.87 -1.28 1.43
C GLU A 76 -26.66 -1.28 0.47
N ARG A 77 -25.79 -0.26 0.53
CA ARG A 77 -24.56 -0.14 -0.26
C ARG A 77 -23.29 -0.25 0.58
N ARG A 78 -23.40 -0.52 1.88
CA ARG A 78 -22.23 -0.79 2.71
C ARG A 78 -21.53 -2.04 2.19
N VAL A 79 -20.21 -1.94 2.05
CA VAL A 79 -19.37 -3.02 1.54
C VAL A 79 -18.57 -3.56 2.72
N PRO A 80 -18.52 -4.90 2.92
CA PRO A 80 -17.70 -5.48 3.97
C PRO A 80 -16.22 -5.28 3.66
N ALA A 81 -15.45 -4.99 4.70
CA ALA A 81 -14.00 -4.90 4.65
C ALA A 81 -13.42 -5.53 5.93
N ILE A 82 -12.15 -5.92 5.89
CA ILE A 82 -11.45 -6.47 7.06
C ILE A 82 -10.13 -5.73 7.20
N ALA A 83 -9.94 -5.03 8.33
CA ALA A 83 -8.65 -4.48 8.70
C ALA A 83 -7.85 -5.55 9.44
N VAL A 84 -6.61 -5.78 9.02
CA VAL A 84 -5.66 -6.65 9.73
C VAL A 84 -4.64 -5.76 10.42
N CYS A 85 -4.75 -5.75 11.74
CA CYS A 85 -4.04 -4.84 12.62
C CYS A 85 -2.97 -5.56 13.43
N LEU A 86 -2.02 -4.77 13.92
CA LEU A 86 -1.04 -5.17 14.93
C LEU A 86 -1.08 -4.19 16.11
N PRO A 87 -0.63 -4.60 17.31
CA PRO A 87 -0.30 -3.67 18.37
C PRO A 87 0.66 -2.57 17.86
N ALA A 88 0.47 -1.33 18.31
CA ALA A 88 1.20 -0.18 17.77
C ALA A 88 2.74 -0.34 17.78
N ALA A 89 3.28 -1.00 18.80
CA ALA A 89 4.72 -1.29 18.89
C ALA A 89 5.21 -2.26 17.79
N GLU A 90 4.40 -3.25 17.43
CA GLU A 90 4.71 -4.26 16.40
C GLU A 90 4.42 -3.73 14.98
N ALA A 91 3.46 -2.81 14.86
CA ALA A 91 3.15 -2.12 13.61
C ALA A 91 4.20 -1.08 13.20
N ALA A 92 5.08 -0.69 14.13
CA ALA A 92 5.98 0.43 13.96
C ALA A 92 6.94 0.27 12.77
N ARG A 93 7.04 1.33 11.98
CA ARG A 93 7.95 1.55 10.85
C ARG A 93 8.82 2.77 11.12
N ALA A 94 9.70 3.09 10.18
CA ALA A 94 10.69 4.16 10.35
C ALA A 94 10.09 5.55 10.61
N GLY A 95 8.86 5.82 10.14
CA GLY A 95 8.16 7.10 10.39
C GLY A 95 8.92 8.32 9.89
N ARG A 96 9.70 8.17 8.80
CA ARG A 96 10.52 9.26 8.25
C ARG A 96 9.62 10.43 7.89
N GLN A 97 10.03 11.62 8.28
CA GLN A 97 9.31 12.86 8.00
C GLN A 97 9.88 13.59 6.79
N ALA A 98 10.89 13.03 6.12
CA ALA A 98 11.53 13.65 4.98
C ALA A 98 11.97 12.56 4.00
N ILE A 99 12.18 12.97 2.75
CA ILE A 99 12.65 12.07 1.70
C ILE A 99 13.98 11.46 2.12
N ALA A 100 14.10 10.14 2.00
CA ALA A 100 15.31 9.42 2.37
C ALA A 100 15.58 8.27 1.40
N GLU A 101 16.83 8.13 0.99
CA GLU A 101 17.29 6.92 0.30
C GLU A 101 17.34 5.76 1.31
N ILE A 102 16.68 4.65 0.97
CA ILE A 102 16.77 3.40 1.72
C ILE A 102 17.93 2.56 1.17
N GLY A 103 18.11 2.56 -0.15
CA GLY A 103 19.11 1.77 -0.86
C GLY A 103 18.47 0.80 -1.87
N PRO A 104 19.22 -0.22 -2.35
CA PRO A 104 18.69 -1.23 -3.27
C PRO A 104 17.50 -2.00 -2.68
N ASP A 105 16.43 -2.20 -3.46
CA ASP A 105 15.25 -2.96 -3.05
C ASP A 105 15.38 -4.45 -3.32
N ASP A 106 16.22 -5.14 -2.54
CA ASP A 106 16.38 -6.60 -2.65
C ASP A 106 15.10 -7.36 -2.25
N ALA A 107 14.20 -6.68 -1.54
CA ALA A 107 12.92 -7.23 -1.12
C ALA A 107 11.83 -7.13 -2.19
N ALA A 108 12.11 -6.57 -3.38
CA ALA A 108 11.12 -6.48 -4.46
C ALA A 108 10.53 -7.87 -4.78
N ILE A 109 9.21 -7.91 -4.96
CA ILE A 109 8.50 -9.18 -5.19
C ILE A 109 8.90 -9.76 -6.54
N ARG A 110 8.90 -8.96 -7.60
CA ARG A 110 9.44 -9.38 -8.89
C ARG A 110 10.96 -9.38 -8.87
N GLU A 111 11.53 -10.38 -9.51
CA GLU A 111 12.98 -10.51 -9.60
C GLU A 111 13.60 -9.40 -10.45
N GLU A 112 12.97 -8.99 -11.56
CA GLU A 112 13.48 -7.93 -12.43
C GLU A 112 13.56 -6.55 -11.77
N ASP A 113 12.83 -6.37 -10.66
CA ASP A 113 12.76 -5.13 -9.91
C ASP A 113 13.79 -5.03 -8.79
N ARG A 114 14.45 -6.16 -8.45
CA ARG A 114 15.42 -6.20 -7.34
C ARG A 114 16.65 -5.38 -7.70
N GLY A 115 17.21 -4.72 -6.68
CA GLY A 115 18.39 -3.88 -6.83
C GLY A 115 18.11 -2.46 -7.33
N ALA A 116 16.91 -2.14 -7.83
CA ALA A 116 16.52 -0.76 -8.10
C ALA A 116 16.47 0.05 -6.78
N VAL A 117 16.76 1.35 -6.84
CA VAL A 117 16.94 2.16 -5.63
C VAL A 117 15.57 2.57 -5.07
N LEU A 118 15.37 2.31 -3.79
CA LEU A 118 14.17 2.66 -3.03
C LEU A 118 14.38 3.96 -2.26
N PHE A 119 13.41 4.85 -2.36
CA PHE A 119 13.34 6.09 -1.60
C PHE A 119 12.02 6.15 -0.83
N ASP A 120 12.10 6.39 0.48
CA ASP A 120 10.95 6.78 1.30
C ASP A 120 10.60 8.23 0.97
N LEU A 121 9.32 8.52 0.72
CA LEU A 121 8.85 9.88 0.45
C LEU A 121 8.65 10.71 1.73
N GLY A 122 8.78 10.09 2.91
CA GLY A 122 8.80 10.81 4.17
C GLY A 122 7.43 11.29 4.64
N ILE A 123 6.38 10.48 4.46
CA ILE A 123 5.00 10.86 4.83
C ILE A 123 4.76 11.03 6.34
N GLY A 124 5.76 10.73 7.18
CA GLY A 124 5.75 11.03 8.61
C GLY A 124 4.89 10.12 9.48
N LEU A 125 4.32 9.05 8.92
CA LEU A 125 3.40 8.16 9.62
C LEU A 125 4.06 6.83 9.97
N GLY A 126 4.20 6.56 11.26
CA GLY A 126 4.99 5.44 11.79
C GLY A 126 4.43 4.03 11.57
N GLY A 127 3.35 3.85 10.79
CA GLY A 127 2.79 2.52 10.46
C GLY A 127 3.03 2.07 9.02
N VAL A 128 3.41 3.00 8.14
CA VAL A 128 3.57 2.75 6.70
C VAL A 128 4.70 3.61 6.13
N GLU A 129 5.54 3.01 5.30
CA GLU A 129 6.51 3.71 4.47
C GLU A 129 5.95 3.80 3.04
N ALA A 130 5.70 5.02 2.55
CA ALA A 130 5.28 5.27 1.17
C ALA A 130 6.52 5.61 0.34
N CYS A 131 6.93 4.69 -0.52
CA CYS A 131 8.20 4.73 -1.23
C CYS A 131 8.00 4.80 -2.74
N VAL A 132 9.05 5.25 -3.43
CA VAL A 132 9.23 5.06 -4.88
C VAL A 132 10.47 4.20 -5.14
N ARG A 133 10.39 3.32 -6.14
CA ARG A 133 11.50 2.49 -6.62
C ARG A 133 11.81 2.85 -8.06
N THR A 134 13.09 3.08 -8.36
CA THR A 134 13.51 3.46 -9.71
C THR A 134 14.95 3.04 -10.01
N CYS A 135 15.21 2.74 -11.28
CA CYS A 135 16.56 2.60 -11.84
C CYS A 135 16.94 3.80 -12.74
N ASP A 136 16.04 4.78 -12.91
CA ASP A 136 16.30 5.98 -13.71
C ASP A 136 17.32 6.89 -13.00
N PRO A 137 18.52 7.07 -13.57
CA PRO A 137 19.57 7.89 -12.96
C PRO A 137 19.16 9.36 -12.80
N VAL A 138 18.29 9.90 -13.66
CA VAL A 138 17.81 11.29 -13.57
C VAL A 138 16.91 11.45 -12.36
N LEU A 139 15.92 10.56 -12.18
CA LEU A 139 15.05 10.57 -11.02
C LEU A 139 15.83 10.28 -9.73
N ILE A 140 16.76 9.32 -9.74
CA ILE A 140 17.63 9.03 -8.59
C ILE A 140 18.40 10.28 -8.16
N ALA A 141 19.02 10.99 -9.11
CA ALA A 141 19.75 12.21 -8.80
C ALA A 141 18.82 13.32 -8.25
N ALA A 142 17.59 13.43 -8.76
CA ALA A 142 16.60 14.37 -8.24
C ALA A 142 16.17 14.04 -6.80
N LEU A 143 15.88 12.77 -6.50
CA LEU A 143 15.50 12.31 -5.17
C LEU A 143 16.64 12.47 -4.16
N ARG A 144 17.89 12.18 -4.55
CA ARG A 144 19.08 12.44 -3.72
C ARG A 144 19.27 13.91 -3.40
N ARG A 145 19.06 14.81 -4.37
CA ARG A 145 19.11 16.28 -4.11
C ARG A 145 17.99 16.75 -3.17
N ALA A 146 16.86 16.06 -3.18
CA ALA A 146 15.72 16.36 -2.32
C ALA A 146 15.76 15.65 -0.95
N ALA A 147 16.76 14.80 -0.70
CA ALA A 147 16.86 14.06 0.56
C ALA A 147 16.92 15.03 1.76
N GLY A 148 16.18 14.70 2.83
CA GLY A 148 16.00 15.56 4.00
C GLY A 148 14.96 16.67 3.85
N ARG A 149 14.31 16.81 2.68
CA ARG A 149 13.20 17.75 2.45
C ARG A 149 11.83 17.07 2.52
N GLN A 150 10.77 17.85 2.69
CA GLN A 150 9.40 17.34 2.61
C GLN A 150 9.03 17.08 1.13
N MET A 151 8.23 16.05 0.86
CA MET A 151 7.84 15.74 -0.51
C MET A 151 6.96 16.79 -1.18
N PHE A 152 6.23 17.59 -0.38
CA PHE A 152 5.29 18.60 -0.86
C PHE A 152 5.84 20.04 -0.80
N ASP A 153 7.14 20.21 -0.55
CA ASP A 153 7.77 21.53 -0.67
C ASP A 153 7.66 22.03 -2.12
N HIS A 154 7.61 23.36 -2.33
CA HIS A 154 7.45 23.98 -3.65
C HIS A 154 8.47 23.49 -4.70
N ASP A 155 9.72 23.27 -4.26
CA ASP A 155 10.81 22.74 -5.08
C ASP A 155 11.08 21.24 -4.81
N GLY A 156 10.07 20.53 -4.30
CA GLY A 156 10.11 19.10 -4.01
C GLY A 156 10.15 18.24 -5.27
N PRO A 157 10.48 16.94 -5.16
CA PRO A 157 10.70 16.07 -6.31
C PRO A 157 9.40 15.64 -6.99
N ILE A 158 8.23 16.14 -6.58
CA ILE A 158 6.94 15.62 -7.03
C ILE A 158 6.75 15.74 -8.55
N GLY A 159 7.19 16.83 -9.17
CA GLY A 159 7.15 16.98 -10.63
C GLY A 159 8.00 15.93 -11.34
N ALA A 160 9.18 15.62 -10.82
CA ALA A 160 10.06 14.58 -11.36
C ALA A 160 9.47 13.17 -11.16
N ILE A 161 8.86 12.91 -10.00
CA ILE A 161 8.16 11.65 -9.71
C ILE A 161 6.99 11.44 -10.67
N LEU A 162 6.15 12.46 -10.88
CA LEU A 162 5.01 12.37 -11.80
C LEU A 162 5.48 12.14 -13.24
N ALA A 163 6.54 12.82 -13.68
CA ALA A 163 7.08 12.68 -15.03
C ALA A 163 7.72 11.31 -15.28
N ALA A 164 8.51 10.80 -14.33
CA ALA A 164 9.18 9.51 -14.45
C ALA A 164 8.25 8.33 -14.15
N SER A 165 7.15 8.57 -13.43
CA SER A 165 6.15 7.57 -13.04
C SER A 165 6.77 6.27 -12.48
N PRO A 166 7.63 6.35 -11.44
CA PRO A 166 8.33 5.19 -10.91
C PRO A 166 7.35 4.17 -10.27
N HIS A 167 7.87 2.98 -10.02
CA HIS A 167 7.15 2.00 -9.21
C HIS A 167 6.88 2.60 -7.82
N ARG A 168 5.63 2.50 -7.34
CA ARG A 168 5.27 2.95 -5.98
C ARG A 168 5.18 1.75 -5.08
N VAL A 169 5.78 1.84 -3.91
CA VAL A 169 5.86 0.75 -2.95
C VAL A 169 5.37 1.25 -1.62
N PHE A 170 4.31 0.67 -1.11
CA PHE A 170 3.84 0.91 0.25
C PHE A 170 4.21 -0.28 1.12
N ILE A 171 4.86 -0.03 2.26
CA ILE A 171 5.39 -1.05 3.15
C ILE A 171 4.80 -0.86 4.55
N SER A 172 4.28 -1.93 5.14
CA SER A 172 3.88 -2.00 6.55
C SER A 172 4.61 -3.16 7.24
N ALA A 173 4.37 -3.34 8.54
CA ALA A 173 4.91 -4.50 9.26
C ALA A 173 4.38 -5.84 8.71
N LEU A 174 3.15 -5.87 8.20
CA LEU A 174 2.53 -7.09 7.65
C LEU A 174 2.92 -7.37 6.19
N GLY A 175 3.61 -6.46 5.50
CA GLY A 175 4.02 -6.73 4.14
C GLY A 175 4.17 -5.49 3.28
N ARG A 176 3.87 -5.63 1.98
CA ARG A 176 3.99 -4.53 1.02
C ARG A 176 3.00 -4.68 -0.14
N ILE A 177 2.60 -3.55 -0.70
CA ILE A 177 1.96 -3.46 -2.01
C ILE A 177 2.89 -2.68 -2.94
N GLU A 178 3.10 -3.22 -4.13
CA GLU A 178 3.90 -2.64 -5.19
C GLU A 178 2.99 -2.33 -6.39
N VAL A 179 3.12 -1.13 -6.95
CA VAL A 179 2.30 -0.66 -8.05
C VAL A 179 3.21 -0.26 -9.21
N TYR A 180 2.98 -0.89 -10.36
CA TYR A 180 3.79 -0.71 -11.57
C TYR A 180 3.08 0.09 -12.66
N GLN A 181 1.76 0.26 -12.55
CA GLN A 181 0.96 1.02 -13.52
C GLN A 181 1.39 2.50 -13.59
N PRO A 182 1.34 3.17 -14.74
CA PRO A 182 1.71 4.59 -14.78
C PRO A 182 0.88 5.45 -13.81
N ILE A 183 1.47 6.54 -13.31
CA ILE A 183 0.76 7.54 -12.52
C ILE A 183 -0.15 8.32 -13.49
N PRO A 184 -1.47 8.36 -13.26
CA PRO A 184 -2.37 9.12 -14.13
C PRO A 184 -2.08 10.63 -14.03
N PRO A 185 -2.43 11.41 -15.07
CA PRO A 185 -2.40 12.87 -14.98
C PRO A 185 -3.33 13.37 -13.87
N ALA A 186 -3.14 14.60 -13.40
CA ALA A 186 -3.85 15.14 -12.23
C ALA A 186 -5.38 15.20 -12.37
N ASP A 187 -5.89 15.29 -13.60
CA ASP A 187 -7.30 15.27 -13.98
C ASP A 187 -7.77 13.89 -14.49
N GLY A 188 -6.87 12.90 -14.49
CA GLY A 188 -7.13 11.53 -14.89
C GLY A 188 -7.96 10.76 -13.88
N ARG A 189 -8.62 9.71 -14.35
CA ARG A 189 -9.26 8.72 -13.47
C ARG A 189 -8.22 7.73 -12.95
N SER A 190 -8.44 7.20 -11.75
CA SER A 190 -7.68 6.05 -11.26
C SER A 190 -7.74 4.92 -12.29
N PRO A 191 -6.61 4.29 -12.63
CA PRO A 191 -6.62 3.14 -13.52
C PRO A 191 -7.32 1.96 -12.84
N ASP A 192 -7.91 1.08 -13.63
CA ASP A 192 -8.34 -0.22 -13.12
C ASP A 192 -7.12 -1.05 -12.70
N GLY A 193 -7.27 -1.83 -11.63
CA GLY A 193 -6.19 -2.63 -11.05
C GLY A 193 -5.37 -1.88 -9.99
N PRO A 194 -4.10 -2.27 -9.76
CA PRO A 194 -3.29 -1.74 -8.67
C PRO A 194 -2.98 -0.25 -8.86
N HIS A 195 -3.16 0.57 -7.84
CA HIS A 195 -2.90 2.01 -7.92
C HIS A 195 -2.64 2.60 -6.53
N THR A 196 -2.23 3.86 -6.47
CA THR A 196 -1.96 4.57 -5.21
C THR A 196 -2.66 5.91 -5.17
N HIS A 197 -3.03 6.34 -3.97
CA HIS A 197 -3.49 7.71 -3.68
C HIS A 197 -2.63 8.32 -2.59
N VAL A 198 -2.17 9.55 -2.82
CA VAL A 198 -1.42 10.35 -1.86
C VAL A 198 -2.03 11.74 -1.82
N LEU A 199 -2.76 12.04 -0.74
CA LEU A 199 -3.59 13.23 -0.58
C LEU A 199 -3.04 14.08 0.58
N PRO A 200 -2.21 15.11 0.30
CA PRO A 200 -1.54 15.91 1.33
C PRO A 200 -2.48 16.44 2.43
N LYS A 201 -3.67 16.92 2.04
CA LYS A 201 -4.67 17.45 2.97
C LYS A 201 -5.12 16.40 3.99
N LEU A 202 -5.25 15.14 3.57
CA LEU A 202 -5.65 14.05 4.47
C LEU A 202 -4.47 13.57 5.32
N LEU A 203 -3.27 13.46 4.73
CA LEU A 203 -2.05 13.12 5.47
C LEU A 203 -1.75 14.09 6.60
N ALA A 204 -2.00 15.40 6.39
CA ALA A 204 -1.82 16.42 7.41
C ALA A 204 -2.65 16.20 8.69
N HIS A 205 -3.67 15.33 8.66
CA HIS A 205 -4.42 14.96 9.86
C HIS A 205 -3.66 13.98 10.77
N GLY A 206 -2.56 13.38 10.31
CA GLY A 206 -1.69 12.54 11.14
C GLY A 206 -2.31 11.20 11.54
N ARG A 207 -3.28 10.67 10.78
CA ARG A 207 -4.09 9.51 11.21
C ARG A 207 -3.66 8.21 10.53
N THR A 208 -3.62 7.13 11.31
CA THR A 208 -3.38 5.78 10.78
C THR A 208 -4.55 5.25 9.96
N HIS A 209 -5.78 5.69 10.24
CA HIS A 209 -7.00 5.32 9.52
C HIS A 209 -8.09 6.39 9.66
N ALA A 210 -9.13 6.30 8.82
CA ALA A 210 -10.27 7.20 8.88
C ALA A 210 -11.08 6.99 10.19
N ALA A 211 -11.66 8.06 10.76
CA ALA A 211 -12.46 8.00 12.01
C ALA A 211 -13.62 7.02 11.96
N SER A 212 -14.12 6.78 10.77
CA SER A 212 -15.28 5.92 10.54
C SER A 212 -14.92 4.43 10.55
N ILE A 213 -13.64 4.07 10.57
CA ILE A 213 -13.20 2.67 10.64
C ILE A 213 -13.04 2.32 12.14
N PRO A 214 -13.77 1.32 12.66
CA PRO A 214 -13.84 1.05 14.10
C PRO A 214 -12.64 0.22 14.59
N ILE A 215 -11.43 0.77 14.47
CA ILE A 215 -10.21 0.13 14.98
C ILE A 215 -10.01 0.56 16.44
N PRO A 216 -9.92 -0.38 17.39
CA PRO A 216 -9.68 -0.06 18.80
C PRO A 216 -8.33 0.66 19.04
N ASP A 217 -8.29 1.47 20.10
CA ASP A 217 -7.05 2.10 20.55
C ASP A 217 -5.94 1.07 20.80
N GLY A 218 -4.71 1.45 20.46
CA GLY A 218 -3.53 0.58 20.57
C GLY A 218 -3.31 -0.37 19.39
N LEU A 219 -4.28 -0.50 18.48
CA LEU A 219 -4.12 -1.26 17.23
C LEU A 219 -3.90 -0.31 16.04
N VAL A 220 -3.04 -0.75 15.10
CA VAL A 220 -2.73 -0.03 13.87
C VAL A 220 -3.01 -0.95 12.68
N PRO A 221 -3.83 -0.55 11.70
CA PRO A 221 -4.05 -1.33 10.49
C PRO A 221 -2.75 -1.38 9.68
N CYS A 222 -2.37 -2.59 9.29
CA CYS A 222 -1.15 -2.83 8.51
C CYS A 222 -1.47 -3.41 7.12
N LEU A 223 -2.67 -3.98 6.93
CA LEU A 223 -3.16 -4.49 5.66
C LEU A 223 -4.70 -4.59 5.76
N SER A 224 -5.42 -4.33 4.68
CA SER A 224 -6.87 -4.50 4.63
C SER A 224 -7.29 -5.35 3.44
N LEU A 225 -8.33 -6.14 3.65
CA LEU A 225 -9.00 -6.96 2.65
C LEU A 225 -10.34 -6.34 2.28
N HIS A 226 -10.66 -6.43 0.99
CA HIS A 226 -11.94 -6.05 0.41
C HIS A 226 -12.50 -7.27 -0.32
N PRO A 227 -13.27 -8.14 0.38
CA PRO A 227 -13.88 -9.31 -0.23
C PRO A 227 -14.76 -8.96 -1.44
N PRO A 228 -14.91 -9.88 -2.42
CA PRO A 228 -15.83 -9.65 -3.52
C PRO A 228 -17.26 -9.49 -3.02
N HIS A 229 -18.03 -8.63 -3.68
CA HIS A 229 -19.45 -8.43 -3.42
C HIS A 229 -20.26 -8.64 -4.70
N ALA A 230 -21.59 -8.62 -4.61
CA ALA A 230 -22.50 -8.97 -5.70
C ALA A 230 -22.29 -8.16 -7.01
N ARG A 231 -21.51 -7.08 -6.99
CA ARG A 231 -21.23 -6.21 -8.15
C ARG A 231 -19.80 -6.35 -8.71
N GLY A 232 -18.97 -7.26 -8.19
CA GLY A 232 -17.63 -7.52 -8.72
C GLY A 232 -16.54 -7.60 -7.67
N THR A 233 -15.31 -7.28 -8.10
CA THR A 233 -14.10 -7.24 -7.27
C THR A 233 -14.21 -6.23 -6.14
N GLY A 234 -13.81 -6.62 -4.92
CA GLY A 234 -13.83 -5.70 -3.78
C GLY A 234 -12.78 -4.59 -3.94
N ARG A 235 -13.09 -3.40 -3.45
CA ARG A 235 -12.25 -2.19 -3.53
C ARG A 235 -12.34 -1.39 -2.22
N ALA A 236 -11.33 -0.57 -1.92
CA ALA A 236 -11.29 0.31 -0.75
C ALA A 236 -12.15 1.58 -0.92
#